data_AF-A0A8B5XKP8-F1
#
_entry.id   AF-A0A8B5XKP8-F1
#
_cell.length_a   1.000
_cell.length_b   1.000
_cell.length_c   1.000
_cell.angle_alpha   90.00
_cell.angle_beta   90.00
_cell.angle_gamma   90.00
#
_symmetry.space_group_name_H-M   'P 1'
#
loop_
_entity.id
_entity.type
_entity.pdbx_description
1 polymer ?
#
loop_
_entity_poly.entity_id
_entity_poly.type
_entity_poly.pdbx_seq_one_letter_code
_entity_poly.pdbx_strand_id
1 'polypeptide(L)'
;MWVHLKSEQKDKYKTLITNFASLSQAFSQKAETEDEGQTENYVAPIVNSKFQETVFQKAFNAVGEDIANTSYDASVVVDENHKYLVGIKSFGINSGDQKIAQFKKDSQSWTELLGDIKFHADISADKETADEKNYQRYEELARKIATLRNQRIESSKAQIKGFSSNSVNVEAVYHVLMPTPKGENPKIFVGETSYLPVDIDNLVIEGSTTKNNPTNFRFTDGKHHYKYTAADSQLHMTFNNKDIVVDTWDVHYIEDPFSLFENLHLLTAEKEQSDILETVSWIITDKHGNVEENSGFNAFNGGSKLAKKDRKPRILKIQDKFEDCLAPEGLAFVVLSLEEILLKKWTSKEEKAQMKAIREDLITFVHNTG
;
A
#
# COMPACT_ATOMS: atom_id res chain seq x y z
N MET A 1 9.90 -15.46 -8.74
CA MET A 1 9.29 -14.39 -9.57
C MET A 1 10.35 -13.63 -10.37
N TRP A 2 11.41 -13.14 -9.72
CA TRP A 2 12.43 -12.25 -10.27
C TRP A 2 12.92 -12.67 -11.66
N VAL A 3 13.29 -13.94 -11.82
CA VAL A 3 13.84 -14.47 -13.09
C VAL A 3 12.89 -14.31 -14.29
N HIS A 4 11.58 -14.27 -14.07
CA HIS A 4 10.57 -14.13 -15.13
C HIS A 4 10.28 -12.68 -15.49
N LEU A 5 10.62 -11.71 -14.63
CA LEU A 5 10.38 -10.28 -14.89
C LEU A 5 11.29 -9.78 -16.02
N LYS A 6 10.78 -8.85 -16.84
CA LYS A 6 11.52 -8.25 -17.96
C LYS A 6 12.70 -7.44 -17.45
N SER A 7 13.85 -7.53 -18.12
CA SER A 7 15.07 -6.80 -17.73
C SER A 7 14.86 -5.29 -17.65
N GLU A 8 14.14 -4.70 -18.60
CA GLU A 8 13.82 -3.26 -18.59
C GLU A 8 13.06 -2.83 -17.32
N GLN A 9 12.13 -3.66 -16.84
CA GLN A 9 11.38 -3.38 -15.62
C GLN A 9 12.27 -3.50 -14.38
N LYS A 10 13.17 -4.49 -14.36
CA LYS A 10 14.17 -4.66 -13.29
C LYS A 10 15.12 -3.46 -13.23
N ASP A 11 15.60 -3.01 -14.38
CA ASP A 11 16.51 -1.86 -14.48
C ASP A 11 15.83 -0.57 -14.01
N LYS A 12 14.56 -0.37 -14.38
CA LYS A 12 13.74 0.73 -13.87
C LYS A 12 13.54 0.66 -12.36
N TYR A 13 13.24 -0.53 -11.83
CA TYR A 13 13.08 -0.75 -10.39
C TYR A 13 14.37 -0.47 -9.63
N LYS A 14 15.47 -1.07 -10.08
CA LYS A 14 16.84 -0.86 -9.58
C LYS A 14 17.17 0.63 -9.54
N THR A 15 17.03 1.31 -10.68
CA THR A 15 17.37 2.74 -10.82
C THR A 15 16.61 3.60 -9.81
N LEU A 16 15.29 3.40 -9.67
CA LEU A 16 14.47 4.18 -8.74
C LEU A 16 14.87 3.91 -7.28
N ILE A 17 15.16 2.66 -6.91
CA ILE A 17 15.60 2.31 -5.56
C ILE A 17 17.00 2.86 -5.28
N THR A 18 17.97 2.65 -6.17
CA THR A 18 19.35 3.08 -5.96
C THR A 18 19.47 4.61 -5.95
N ASN A 19 18.68 5.32 -6.76
CA ASN A 19 18.65 6.79 -6.76
C ASN A 19 18.03 7.36 -5.48
N PHE A 20 17.08 6.66 -4.86
CA PHE A 20 16.59 7.08 -3.55
C PHE A 20 17.62 6.76 -2.47
N ALA A 21 18.23 5.57 -2.52
CA ALA A 21 19.25 5.14 -1.58
C ALA A 21 20.54 5.99 -1.69
N SER A 22 20.85 6.58 -2.85
CA SER A 22 22.01 7.46 -3.01
C SER A 22 21.92 8.74 -2.16
N LEU A 23 20.72 9.08 -1.68
CA LEU A 23 20.47 10.23 -0.81
C LEU A 23 20.68 9.92 0.68
N SER A 24 21.10 8.70 1.03
CA SER A 24 21.20 8.24 2.44
C SER A 24 22.06 9.14 3.32
N GLN A 25 23.10 9.76 2.76
CA GLN A 25 23.97 10.68 3.49
C GLN A 25 23.23 11.95 3.95
N ALA A 26 22.22 12.42 3.21
CA ALA A 26 21.42 13.59 3.58
C ALA A 26 20.53 13.34 4.82
N PHE A 27 20.17 12.09 5.06
CA PHE A 27 19.29 11.67 6.16
C PHE A 27 20.05 11.11 7.37
N SER A 28 21.37 10.96 7.25
CA SER A 28 22.22 10.41 8.30
C SER A 28 22.83 11.54 9.11
N GLN A 29 22.64 11.52 10.44
CA GLN A 29 23.41 12.38 11.33
C GLN A 29 24.87 11.89 11.26
N LYS A 30 25.76 12.68 10.64
CA LYS A 30 27.20 12.43 10.76
C LYS A 30 27.52 12.53 12.25
N ALA A 31 27.90 11.41 12.86
CA ALA A 31 28.51 11.48 14.18
C ALA A 31 29.82 12.24 14.01
N GLU A 32 29.93 13.40 14.64
CA GLU A 32 31.19 14.06 14.92
C GLU A 32 32.02 13.12 15.79
N THR A 33 32.73 12.21 15.14
CA THR A 33 33.76 11.41 15.77
C THR A 33 35.01 11.68 14.96
N GLU A 34 35.81 12.57 15.51
CA GLU A 34 37.21 12.82 15.17
C GLU A 34 38.01 11.53 15.38
N ASP A 35 37.87 10.57 14.47
CA ASP A 35 38.87 9.53 14.30
C ASP A 35 39.24 9.51 12.82
N GLU A 36 40.22 10.36 12.52
CA GLU A 36 41.00 10.38 11.29
C GLU A 36 41.70 9.01 11.12
N GLY A 37 41.04 8.10 10.42
CA GLY A 37 41.61 6.77 10.14
C GLY A 37 40.87 6.04 9.03
N GLN A 38 41.19 6.38 7.77
CA GLN A 38 41.16 5.55 6.54
C GLN A 38 40.04 4.52 6.30
N THR A 39 38.90 4.65 6.96
CA THR A 39 37.72 3.82 6.70
C THR A 39 36.70 4.76 6.09
N GLU A 40 36.42 4.61 4.79
CA GLU A 40 35.31 5.32 4.16
C GLU A 40 34.06 5.04 5.01
N ASN A 41 33.60 6.07 5.71
CA ASN A 41 32.59 5.92 6.76
C ASN A 41 31.22 5.90 6.08
N TYR A 42 30.96 4.82 5.34
CA TYR A 42 29.73 4.62 4.58
C TYR A 42 28.56 4.49 5.55
N VAL A 43 27.51 5.28 5.29
CA VAL A 43 26.22 5.12 5.96
C VAL A 43 25.52 3.88 5.40
N ALA A 44 24.53 3.34 6.12
CA ALA A 44 23.73 2.25 5.54
C ALA A 44 22.78 2.81 4.47
N PRO A 45 22.66 2.19 3.28
CA PRO A 45 21.67 2.60 2.28
C PRO A 45 20.25 2.56 2.84
N ILE A 46 19.51 3.66 2.70
CA ILE A 46 18.13 3.77 3.16
C ILE A 46 17.21 3.17 2.10
N VAL A 47 16.45 2.16 2.52
CA VAL A 47 15.32 1.61 1.76
C VAL A 47 14.04 1.92 2.54
N ASN A 48 13.22 2.82 2.02
CA ASN A 48 11.91 3.11 2.61
C ASN A 48 10.88 2.10 2.11
N SER A 49 10.18 1.40 3.01
CA SER A 49 9.26 0.33 2.65
C SER A 49 8.07 0.79 1.80
N LYS A 50 7.47 1.95 2.11
CA LYS A 50 6.34 2.48 1.33
C LYS A 50 6.77 3.00 -0.04
N PHE A 51 7.96 3.58 -0.13
CA PHE A 51 8.57 3.93 -1.41
C PHE A 51 8.85 2.67 -2.24
N GLN A 52 9.41 1.63 -1.63
CA GLN A 52 9.67 0.34 -2.27
C GLN A 52 8.39 -0.27 -2.87
N GLU A 53 7.29 -0.31 -2.10
CA GLU A 53 5.98 -0.79 -2.57
C GLU A 53 5.50 0.01 -3.81
N THR A 54 5.55 1.35 -3.73
CA THR A 54 5.10 2.24 -4.81
C THR A 54 5.95 2.07 -6.07
N VAL A 55 7.27 2.01 -5.91
CA VAL A 55 8.23 1.85 -7.00
C VAL A 55 8.11 0.46 -7.62
N PHE A 56 7.83 -0.57 -6.82
CA PHE A 56 7.57 -1.92 -7.31
C PHE A 56 6.33 -1.95 -8.21
N GLN A 57 5.21 -1.36 -7.74
CA GLN A 57 4.00 -1.23 -8.54
C GLN A 57 4.23 -0.49 -9.86
N LYS A 58 4.97 0.63 -9.82
CA LYS A 58 5.27 1.44 -11.01
C LYS A 58 6.26 0.81 -11.99
N ALA A 59 7.21 0.01 -11.50
CA ALA A 59 8.22 -0.62 -12.35
C ALA A 59 7.66 -1.87 -13.04
N PHE A 60 6.89 -2.68 -12.31
CA PHE A 60 6.38 -3.96 -12.80
C PHE A 60 4.93 -3.91 -13.29
N ASN A 61 4.32 -2.71 -13.31
CA ASN A 61 2.88 -2.54 -13.57
C ASN A 61 2.02 -3.43 -12.64
N ALA A 62 2.45 -3.55 -11.39
CA ALA A 62 1.78 -4.37 -10.38
C ALA A 62 0.54 -3.65 -9.85
N VAL A 63 -0.48 -4.42 -9.46
CA VAL A 63 -1.65 -3.89 -8.78
C VAL A 63 -1.38 -3.91 -7.28
N GLY A 64 -1.58 -2.77 -6.61
CA GLY A 64 -1.49 -2.71 -5.14
C GLY A 64 -2.65 -3.45 -4.47
N GLU A 65 -2.31 -4.37 -3.56
CA GLU A 65 -3.27 -5.22 -2.83
C GLU A 65 -3.50 -4.72 -1.38
N ASP A 66 -2.96 -3.54 -1.03
CA ASP A 66 -3.06 -2.89 0.29
C ASP A 66 -4.50 -2.37 0.58
N ILE A 67 -5.43 -3.31 0.74
CA ILE A 67 -6.80 -3.07 1.17
C ILE A 67 -6.96 -3.69 2.54
N ALA A 68 -6.91 -2.88 3.59
CA ALA A 68 -7.00 -3.34 4.97
C ALA A 68 -5.84 -4.28 5.36
N ASN A 69 -6.12 -5.38 6.08
CA ASN A 69 -5.10 -6.20 6.74
C ASN A 69 -4.68 -7.41 5.86
N THR A 70 -4.42 -7.16 4.58
CA THR A 70 -4.05 -8.20 3.59
C THR A 70 -2.64 -8.72 3.81
N SER A 71 -2.40 -9.96 3.37
CA SER A 71 -1.10 -10.63 3.49
C SER A 71 -0.11 -10.28 2.36
N TYR A 72 -0.57 -9.60 1.32
CA TYR A 72 0.20 -9.29 0.12
C TYR A 72 0.13 -7.79 -0.17
N ASP A 73 1.24 -7.22 -0.63
CA ASP A 73 1.37 -5.80 -0.92
C ASP A 73 1.07 -5.50 -2.40
N ALA A 74 1.39 -6.45 -3.29
CA ALA A 74 1.15 -6.30 -4.72
C ALA A 74 0.83 -7.63 -5.41
N SER A 75 0.20 -7.54 -6.58
CA SER A 75 0.00 -8.64 -7.51
C SER A 75 0.58 -8.29 -8.88
N VAL A 76 1.28 -9.25 -9.48
CA VAL A 76 2.01 -9.08 -10.74
C VAL A 76 1.57 -10.14 -11.74
N VAL A 77 1.20 -9.71 -12.94
CA VAL A 77 1.04 -10.58 -14.11
C VAL A 77 2.29 -10.42 -14.96
N VAL A 78 3.09 -11.48 -15.07
CA VAL A 78 4.30 -11.47 -15.91
C VAL A 78 3.95 -11.91 -17.33
N ASP A 79 3.20 -13.01 -17.45
CA ASP A 79 2.66 -13.53 -18.70
C ASP A 79 1.42 -14.41 -18.42
N GLU A 80 0.95 -15.15 -19.42
CA GLU A 80 -0.24 -16.01 -19.32
C GLU A 80 -0.09 -17.14 -18.28
N ASN A 81 1.15 -17.60 -18.04
CA ASN A 81 1.47 -18.72 -17.17
C ASN A 81 2.00 -18.28 -15.79
N HIS A 82 2.61 -17.09 -15.71
CA HIS A 82 3.28 -16.62 -14.51
C HIS A 82 2.56 -15.43 -13.88
N LYS A 83 1.89 -15.70 -12.75
CA LYS A 83 1.19 -14.71 -11.92
C LYS A 83 1.65 -14.84 -10.48
N TYR A 84 1.93 -13.70 -9.85
CA TYR A 84 2.52 -13.65 -8.51
C TYR A 84 1.75 -12.75 -7.55
N LEU A 85 1.52 -13.23 -6.34
CA LEU A 85 1.21 -12.43 -5.16
C LEU A 85 2.51 -12.14 -4.42
N VAL A 86 2.75 -10.88 -4.10
CA VAL A 86 4.05 -10.41 -3.62
C VAL A 86 3.90 -9.78 -2.25
N GLY A 87 4.58 -10.35 -1.26
CA GLY A 87 4.86 -9.70 0.02
C GLY A 87 6.17 -8.93 -0.06
N ILE A 88 6.13 -7.61 0.09
CA ILE A 88 7.27 -6.71 -0.04
C ILE A 88 7.84 -6.42 1.35
N LYS A 89 9.16 -6.59 1.54
CA LYS A 89 9.84 -6.21 2.79
C LYS A 89 11.17 -5.51 2.52
N SER A 90 11.61 -4.76 3.52
CA SER A 90 12.96 -4.20 3.60
C SER A 90 13.51 -4.36 5.01
N PHE A 91 14.75 -4.84 5.09
CA PHE A 91 15.51 -5.01 6.34
C PHE A 91 16.98 -5.24 5.99
N GLY A 92 17.95 -4.85 6.82
CA GLY A 92 19.37 -5.02 6.50
C GLY A 92 19.79 -6.48 6.27
N ILE A 93 20.80 -6.72 5.44
CA ILE A 93 21.26 -8.08 5.06
C ILE A 93 21.66 -8.96 6.26
N ASN A 94 22.14 -8.33 7.34
CA ASN A 94 22.53 -9.01 8.59
C ASN A 94 21.40 -9.00 9.65
N SER A 95 20.19 -8.61 9.28
CA SER A 95 19.05 -8.60 10.21
C SER A 95 18.58 -10.01 10.52
N GLY A 96 18.17 -10.24 11.78
CA GLY A 96 17.62 -11.53 12.21
C GLY A 96 16.17 -11.74 11.80
N ASP A 97 15.41 -12.41 12.68
CA ASP A 97 14.00 -12.76 12.45
C ASP A 97 13.15 -11.52 12.09
N GLN A 98 12.33 -11.64 11.06
CA GLN A 98 11.49 -10.55 10.55
C GLN A 98 10.02 -10.80 10.84
N LYS A 99 9.31 -9.74 11.25
CA LYS A 99 7.88 -9.81 11.52
C LYS A 99 7.09 -10.16 10.26
N ILE A 100 6.26 -11.18 10.35
CA ILE A 100 5.40 -11.67 9.27
C ILE A 100 3.91 -11.64 9.62
N ALA A 101 3.55 -11.62 10.90
CA ALA A 101 2.15 -11.47 11.33
C ALA A 101 2.03 -10.90 12.75
N GLN A 102 0.86 -10.35 13.07
CA GLN A 102 0.54 -9.80 14.39
C GLN A 102 -0.91 -10.13 14.79
N PHE A 103 -1.13 -10.58 16.03
CA PHE A 103 -2.38 -11.20 16.49
C PHE A 103 -3.01 -10.49 17.71
N LYS A 104 -2.78 -9.19 17.89
CA LYS A 104 -3.26 -8.40 19.05
C LYS A 104 -4.74 -8.59 19.39
N LYS A 105 -5.61 -8.75 18.39
CA LYS A 105 -7.05 -8.96 18.61
C LYS A 105 -7.35 -10.38 19.11
N ASP A 106 -6.67 -11.36 18.55
CA ASP A 106 -6.91 -12.79 18.79
C ASP A 106 -6.21 -13.28 20.07
N SER A 107 -5.13 -12.60 20.48
CA SER A 107 -4.26 -12.99 21.59
C SER A 107 -4.92 -12.90 22.97
N GLN A 108 -6.06 -12.22 23.10
CA GLN A 108 -6.83 -12.18 24.35
C GLN A 108 -7.24 -13.59 24.78
N SER A 109 -7.57 -14.45 23.81
CA SER A 109 -7.93 -15.85 24.04
C SER A 109 -6.76 -16.74 24.47
N TRP A 110 -5.53 -16.24 24.44
CA TRP A 110 -4.31 -16.99 24.79
C TRP A 110 -3.77 -16.63 26.18
N THR A 111 -4.42 -15.71 26.89
CA THR A 111 -3.94 -15.19 28.18
C THR A 111 -3.76 -16.30 29.22
N GLU A 112 -4.71 -17.22 29.31
CA GLU A 112 -4.64 -18.38 30.22
C GLU A 112 -3.45 -19.29 29.84
N LEU A 113 -3.33 -19.66 28.57
CA LEU A 113 -2.24 -20.50 28.07
C LEU A 113 -0.85 -19.86 28.28
N LEU A 114 -0.73 -18.56 28.10
CA LEU A 114 0.49 -17.80 28.37
C LEU A 114 0.81 -17.73 29.87
N GLY A 115 -0.21 -17.60 30.72
CA GLY A 115 -0.07 -17.65 32.18
C GLY A 115 0.43 -19.02 32.65
N ASP A 116 -0.13 -20.07 32.08
CA ASP A 116 0.26 -21.47 32.28
C ASP A 116 1.73 -21.73 31.91
N ILE A 117 2.16 -21.28 30.72
CA ILE A 117 3.55 -21.37 30.26
C ILE A 117 4.50 -20.72 31.28
N LYS A 118 4.13 -19.52 31.75
CA LYS A 118 4.94 -18.78 32.71
C LYS A 118 5.03 -19.50 34.05
N PHE A 119 3.90 -19.98 34.57
CA PHE A 119 3.85 -20.73 35.82
C PHE A 119 4.77 -21.96 35.79
N HIS A 120 4.70 -22.76 34.73
CA HIS A 120 5.53 -23.96 34.58
C HIS A 120 7.01 -23.67 34.40
N ALA A 121 7.36 -22.52 33.81
CA ALA A 121 8.73 -22.05 33.73
C ALA A 121 9.27 -21.57 35.09
N ASP A 122 8.46 -20.85 35.87
CA ASP A 122 8.85 -20.31 37.18
C ASP A 122 9.15 -21.41 38.20
N ILE A 123 8.42 -22.54 38.15
CA ILE A 123 8.64 -23.70 39.05
C ILE A 123 9.73 -24.66 38.56
N SER A 124 10.41 -24.36 37.45
CA SER A 124 11.41 -25.24 36.84
C SER A 124 12.85 -24.78 37.12
N ALA A 125 13.73 -25.74 37.35
CA ALA A 125 15.11 -25.48 37.77
C ALA A 125 15.93 -24.78 36.67
N ASP A 126 15.76 -25.20 35.43
CA ASP A 126 16.50 -24.74 34.26
C ASP A 126 15.57 -24.61 33.03
N LYS A 127 16.13 -24.10 31.93
CA LYS A 127 15.40 -23.87 30.67
C LYS A 127 14.94 -25.16 30.02
N GLU A 128 15.77 -26.20 30.00
CA GLU A 128 15.49 -27.45 29.31
C GLU A 128 14.31 -28.15 29.99
N THR A 129 14.35 -28.27 31.32
CA THR A 129 13.23 -28.79 32.12
C THR A 129 11.95 -27.97 31.94
N ALA A 130 12.06 -26.64 31.86
CA ALA A 130 10.91 -25.76 31.63
C ALA A 130 10.31 -25.97 30.24
N ASP A 131 11.15 -26.11 29.21
CA ASP A 131 10.71 -26.31 27.83
C ASP A 131 10.07 -27.68 27.62
N GLU A 132 10.61 -28.74 28.22
CA GLU A 132 10.00 -30.07 28.21
C GLU A 132 8.59 -30.06 28.82
N LYS A 133 8.43 -29.45 30.00
CA LYS A 133 7.10 -29.34 30.65
C LYS A 133 6.12 -28.49 29.87
N ASN A 134 6.62 -27.48 29.15
CA ASN A 134 5.80 -26.56 28.36
C ASN A 134 5.59 -27.02 26.91
N TYR A 135 6.21 -28.11 26.47
CA TYR A 135 6.17 -28.56 25.08
C TYR A 135 4.75 -28.59 24.51
N GLN A 136 3.81 -29.24 25.20
CA GLN A 136 2.41 -29.34 24.77
C GLN A 136 1.71 -27.97 24.67
N ARG A 137 2.05 -27.04 25.57
CA ARG A 137 1.47 -25.68 25.59
C ARG A 137 2.02 -24.83 24.45
N TYR A 138 3.31 -24.94 24.18
CA TYR A 138 3.93 -24.33 23.01
C TYR A 138 3.35 -24.90 21.71
N GLU A 139 3.14 -26.21 21.63
CA GLU A 139 2.51 -26.85 20.48
C GLU A 139 1.09 -26.36 20.25
N GLU A 140 0.26 -26.31 21.29
CA GLU A 140 -1.11 -25.78 21.20
C GLU A 140 -1.12 -24.33 20.70
N LEU A 141 -0.25 -23.48 21.26
CA LEU A 141 -0.14 -22.08 20.86
C LEU A 141 0.39 -21.94 19.42
N ALA A 142 1.41 -22.72 19.04
CA ALA A 142 1.95 -22.73 17.68
C ALA A 142 0.88 -23.12 16.65
N ARG A 143 0.09 -24.16 16.93
CA ARG A 143 -1.03 -24.60 16.08
C ARG A 143 -2.09 -23.50 15.93
N LYS A 144 -2.46 -22.81 17.02
CA LYS A 144 -3.39 -21.66 16.97
C LYS A 144 -2.86 -20.52 16.10
N ILE A 145 -1.59 -20.15 16.30
CA ILE A 145 -0.93 -19.08 15.52
C ILE A 145 -0.84 -19.45 14.04
N ALA A 146 -0.39 -20.67 13.74
CA ALA A 146 -0.25 -21.18 12.37
C ALA A 146 -1.61 -21.22 11.65
N THR A 147 -2.65 -21.69 12.33
CA THR A 147 -4.03 -21.71 11.81
C THR A 147 -4.51 -20.30 11.46
N LEU A 148 -4.38 -19.33 12.37
CA LEU A 148 -4.79 -17.96 12.10
C LEU A 148 -4.00 -17.32 10.97
N ARG A 149 -2.69 -17.57 10.89
CA ARG A 149 -1.87 -17.08 9.79
C ARG A 149 -2.36 -17.65 8.45
N ASN A 150 -2.57 -18.96 8.38
CA ASN A 150 -3.01 -19.61 7.16
C ASN A 150 -4.40 -19.13 6.73
N GLN A 151 -5.33 -18.96 7.68
CA GLN A 151 -6.65 -18.36 7.40
C GLN A 151 -6.54 -16.94 6.82
N ARG A 152 -5.63 -16.11 7.32
CA ARG A 152 -5.39 -14.76 6.77
C ARG A 152 -4.82 -14.80 5.35
N ILE A 153 -3.91 -15.73 5.08
CA ILE A 153 -3.34 -15.95 3.75
C ILE A 153 -4.46 -16.34 2.77
N GLU A 154 -5.31 -17.31 3.14
CA GLU A 154 -6.41 -17.77 2.31
C GLU A 154 -7.49 -16.68 2.13
N SER A 155 -7.84 -15.96 3.19
CA SER A 155 -8.74 -14.80 3.09
C SER A 155 -8.19 -13.73 2.15
N SER A 156 -6.88 -13.47 2.20
CA SER A 156 -6.24 -12.50 1.33
C SER A 156 -6.31 -12.96 -0.13
N LYS A 157 -6.04 -14.24 -0.40
CA LYS A 157 -6.19 -14.84 -1.75
C LYS A 157 -7.62 -14.71 -2.29
N ALA A 158 -8.64 -14.84 -1.45
CA ALA A 158 -10.03 -14.68 -1.86
C ALA A 158 -10.43 -13.23 -2.20
N GLN A 159 -9.65 -12.23 -1.75
CA GLN A 159 -9.95 -10.80 -1.87
C GLN A 159 -9.04 -10.05 -2.85
N ILE A 160 -8.14 -10.76 -3.54
CA ILE A 160 -7.18 -10.16 -4.47
C ILE A 160 -7.89 -9.44 -5.62
N LYS A 161 -7.39 -8.27 -5.98
CA LYS A 161 -7.91 -7.49 -7.12
C LYS A 161 -7.22 -7.85 -8.44
N GLY A 162 -5.93 -8.21 -8.38
CA GLY A 162 -5.10 -8.35 -9.59
C GLY A 162 -5.42 -9.56 -10.46
N PHE A 163 -6.22 -10.51 -9.98
CA PHE A 163 -6.54 -11.73 -10.73
C PHE A 163 -8.04 -12.04 -10.72
N SER A 164 -8.54 -12.62 -11.81
CA SER A 164 -9.88 -13.19 -11.88
C SER A 164 -9.92 -14.56 -11.19
N SER A 165 -11.08 -14.93 -10.63
CA SER A 165 -11.33 -16.15 -9.85
C SER A 165 -10.95 -17.48 -10.53
N ASN A 166 -10.72 -17.46 -11.84
CA ASN A 166 -10.41 -18.66 -12.65
C ASN A 166 -8.92 -18.75 -13.01
N SER A 167 -8.04 -17.98 -12.37
CA SER A 167 -6.61 -17.98 -12.66
C SER A 167 -5.95 -19.28 -12.15
N VAL A 168 -5.46 -20.12 -13.06
CA VAL A 168 -5.06 -21.51 -12.76
C VAL A 168 -3.69 -21.63 -12.07
N ASN A 169 -2.81 -20.63 -12.14
CA ASN A 169 -1.49 -20.67 -11.50
C ASN A 169 -1.13 -19.32 -10.91
N VAL A 170 -1.34 -19.14 -9.60
CA VAL A 170 -0.91 -17.96 -8.85
C VAL A 170 0.06 -18.40 -7.77
N GLU A 171 1.31 -18.00 -7.89
CA GLU A 171 2.35 -18.25 -6.88
C GLU A 171 2.43 -17.09 -5.91
N ALA A 172 2.91 -17.34 -4.68
CA ALA A 172 3.10 -16.31 -3.69
C ALA A 172 4.58 -16.25 -3.28
N VAL A 173 5.16 -15.05 -3.27
CA VAL A 173 6.58 -14.81 -3.01
C VAL A 173 6.78 -13.65 -2.06
N TYR A 174 7.80 -13.73 -1.22
CA TYR A 174 8.39 -12.57 -0.58
C TYR A 174 9.43 -11.97 -1.51
N HIS A 175 9.33 -10.67 -1.76
CA HIS A 175 10.34 -9.88 -2.43
C HIS A 175 10.94 -8.90 -1.43
N VAL A 176 12.24 -9.04 -1.14
CA VAL A 176 12.90 -8.32 -0.06
C VAL A 176 14.09 -7.51 -0.57
N LEU A 177 14.24 -6.29 -0.04
CA LEU A 177 15.43 -5.47 -0.28
C LEU A 177 16.25 -5.35 0.99
N MET A 178 17.52 -5.72 0.88
CA MET A 178 18.41 -5.87 2.01
C MET A 178 19.66 -5.01 1.87
N PRO A 179 19.69 -3.80 2.46
CA PRO A 179 20.88 -2.96 2.41
C PRO A 179 22.03 -3.50 3.27
N THR A 180 23.26 -3.14 2.91
CA THR A 180 24.47 -3.39 3.72
C THR A 180 24.44 -2.58 5.03
N PRO A 181 25.12 -3.07 6.09
CA PRO A 181 25.26 -2.31 7.33
C PRO A 181 26.21 -1.10 7.15
N LYS A 182 26.18 -0.19 8.14
CA LYS A 182 27.09 0.96 8.21
C LYS A 182 28.55 0.48 8.22
N GLY A 183 29.42 1.17 7.49
CA GLY A 183 30.86 0.89 7.41
C GLY A 183 31.25 -0.13 6.34
N GLU A 184 30.28 -0.75 5.66
CA GLU A 184 30.53 -1.59 4.49
C GLU A 184 30.25 -0.83 3.19
N ASN A 185 30.81 -1.31 2.08
CA ASN A 185 30.53 -0.76 0.76
C ASN A 185 29.00 -0.73 0.52
N PRO A 186 28.40 0.42 0.18
CA PRO A 186 26.95 0.58 0.08
C PRO A 186 26.37 -0.27 -1.06
N LYS A 187 25.60 -1.30 -0.69
CA LYS A 187 24.90 -2.19 -1.62
C LYS A 187 23.50 -2.51 -1.12
N ILE A 188 22.63 -2.89 -2.04
CA ILE A 188 21.31 -3.43 -1.78
C ILE A 188 21.23 -4.81 -2.42
N PHE A 189 20.96 -5.83 -1.61
CA PHE A 189 20.69 -7.18 -2.08
C PHE A 189 19.19 -7.36 -2.32
N VAL A 190 18.84 -7.94 -3.46
CA VAL A 190 17.47 -8.35 -3.77
C VAL A 190 17.32 -9.79 -3.36
N GLY A 191 16.35 -10.09 -2.50
CA GLY A 191 16.03 -11.45 -2.10
C GLY A 191 14.64 -11.89 -2.53
N GLU A 192 14.50 -13.17 -2.90
CA GLU A 192 13.20 -13.82 -3.08
C GLU A 192 13.12 -15.16 -2.37
N THR A 193 12.01 -15.39 -1.69
CA THR A 193 11.67 -16.71 -1.13
C THR A 193 10.18 -16.97 -1.25
N SER A 194 9.77 -18.24 -1.21
CA SER A 194 8.36 -18.62 -1.27
C SER A 194 7.57 -18.04 -0.09
N TYR A 195 6.36 -17.54 -0.37
CA TYR A 195 5.40 -17.13 0.65
C TYR A 195 4.47 -18.32 0.90
N LEU A 196 4.91 -19.26 1.73
CA LEU A 196 4.15 -20.47 2.03
C LEU A 196 3.27 -20.29 3.28
N PRO A 197 2.09 -20.93 3.31
CA PRO A 197 1.38 -21.21 4.57
C PRO A 197 2.27 -22.05 5.50
N VAL A 198 2.05 -21.91 6.80
CA VAL A 198 2.73 -22.74 7.81
C VAL A 198 2.23 -24.18 7.68
N ASP A 199 3.15 -25.14 7.65
CA ASP A 199 2.80 -26.57 7.62
C ASP A 199 2.44 -27.05 9.04
N ILE A 200 1.13 -27.11 9.32
CA ILE A 200 0.58 -27.39 10.65
C ILE A 200 0.83 -28.85 11.09
N ASP A 201 0.94 -29.76 10.12
CA ASP A 201 1.09 -31.19 10.41
C ASP A 201 2.54 -31.54 10.79
N ASN A 202 3.50 -30.72 10.37
CA ASN A 202 4.94 -30.92 10.57
C ASN A 202 5.55 -29.95 11.59
N LEU A 203 4.74 -29.43 12.54
CA LEU A 203 5.23 -28.50 13.57
C LEU A 203 6.13 -29.20 14.59
N VAL A 204 7.31 -28.63 14.82
CA VAL A 204 8.27 -29.04 15.84
C VAL A 204 8.60 -27.85 16.72
N ILE A 205 8.45 -28.02 18.04
CA ILE A 205 8.76 -26.98 19.02
C ILE A 205 10.24 -27.03 19.38
N GLU A 206 10.92 -25.89 19.27
CA GLU A 206 12.34 -25.75 19.63
C GLU A 206 12.52 -25.26 21.08
N GLY A 207 11.44 -24.72 21.68
CA GLY A 207 11.40 -24.27 23.08
C GLY A 207 11.48 -22.75 23.23
N SER A 208 11.60 -22.29 24.48
CA SER A 208 11.67 -20.86 24.80
C SER A 208 12.95 -20.22 24.28
N THR A 209 12.88 -18.91 24.05
CA THR A 209 14.04 -18.10 23.67
C THR A 209 15.00 -17.89 24.83
N THR A 210 14.47 -17.66 26.03
CA THR A 210 15.22 -17.50 27.27
C THR A 210 14.36 -17.96 28.44
N LYS A 211 14.99 -18.44 29.53
CA LYS A 211 14.27 -18.82 30.76
C LYS A 211 13.42 -17.67 31.33
N ASN A 212 13.94 -16.44 31.29
CA ASN A 212 13.28 -15.26 31.84
C ASN A 212 12.10 -14.77 31.00
N ASN A 213 11.99 -15.21 29.74
CA ASN A 213 10.88 -14.90 28.85
C ASN A 213 10.33 -16.18 28.20
N PRO A 214 9.70 -17.07 29.00
CA PRO A 214 9.25 -18.39 28.54
C PRO A 214 8.10 -18.29 27.54
N THR A 215 7.35 -17.19 27.55
CA THR A 215 6.26 -16.92 26.61
C THR A 215 6.73 -16.57 25.20
N ASN A 216 8.02 -16.29 25.01
CA ASN A 216 8.64 -16.13 23.71
C ASN A 216 9.33 -17.43 23.33
N PHE A 217 8.85 -18.12 22.30
CA PHE A 217 9.32 -19.44 21.93
C PHE A 217 9.52 -19.58 20.43
N ARG A 218 10.28 -20.60 20.03
CA ARG A 218 10.58 -20.92 18.64
C ARG A 218 9.97 -22.25 18.23
N PHE A 219 9.63 -22.36 16.96
CA PHE A 219 9.11 -23.57 16.35
C PHE A 219 9.41 -23.57 14.86
N THR A 220 9.45 -24.74 14.24
CA THR A 220 9.64 -24.92 12.80
C THR A 220 8.55 -25.81 12.24
N ASP A 221 8.27 -25.65 10.95
CA ASP A 221 7.39 -26.52 10.17
C ASP A 221 8.20 -27.39 9.18
N GLY A 222 9.52 -27.46 9.37
CA GLY A 222 10.49 -28.12 8.48
C GLY A 222 10.88 -27.29 7.25
N LYS A 223 10.15 -26.20 6.93
CA LYS A 223 10.44 -25.31 5.81
C LYS A 223 11.03 -23.99 6.27
N HIS A 224 10.46 -23.42 7.34
CA HIS A 224 10.91 -22.18 7.93
C HIS A 224 11.02 -22.29 9.45
N HIS A 225 11.86 -21.42 10.02
CA HIS A 225 11.95 -21.23 11.47
C HIS A 225 11.14 -20.00 11.87
N TYR A 226 10.34 -20.17 12.92
CA TYR A 226 9.46 -19.15 13.44
C TYR A 226 9.80 -18.81 14.88
N LYS A 227 9.49 -17.57 15.25
CA LYS A 227 9.58 -17.09 16.62
C LYS A 227 8.33 -16.32 16.97
N TYR A 228 7.66 -16.74 18.04
CA TYR A 228 6.55 -15.99 18.61
C TYR A 228 7.03 -15.08 19.74
N THR A 229 6.51 -13.86 19.80
CA THR A 229 6.71 -12.94 20.93
C THR A 229 5.39 -12.50 21.54
N ALA A 230 5.24 -12.71 22.84
CA ALA A 230 3.97 -12.49 23.53
C ALA A 230 3.64 -11.00 23.73
N ALA A 231 4.65 -10.13 23.92
CA ALA A 231 4.45 -8.72 24.27
C ALA A 231 3.55 -7.94 23.29
N ASP A 232 3.74 -8.17 21.98
CA ASP A 232 2.91 -7.56 20.93
C ASP A 232 2.10 -8.60 20.13
N SER A 233 2.11 -9.85 20.60
CA SER A 233 1.59 -11.04 19.91
C SER A 233 2.03 -11.09 18.45
N GLN A 234 3.35 -11.14 18.23
CA GLN A 234 3.95 -11.11 16.90
C GLN A 234 4.53 -12.47 16.54
N LEU A 235 4.39 -12.82 15.26
CA LEU A 235 5.09 -13.93 14.66
C LEU A 235 6.20 -13.39 13.76
N HIS A 236 7.40 -13.91 13.97
CA HIS A 236 8.59 -13.63 13.19
C HIS A 236 9.04 -14.88 12.46
N MET A 237 9.70 -14.69 11.31
CA MET A 237 10.25 -15.77 10.48
C MET A 237 11.71 -15.48 10.16
N THR A 238 12.53 -16.51 10.13
CA THR A 238 13.91 -16.45 9.67
C THR A 238 13.94 -16.60 8.14
N PHE A 239 14.51 -15.62 7.44
CA PHE A 239 14.54 -15.58 5.98
C PHE A 239 15.82 -16.18 5.37
N ASN A 240 16.80 -16.58 6.18
CA ASN A 240 18.12 -17.04 5.73
C ASN A 240 18.70 -16.11 4.65
N ASN A 241 18.83 -14.83 4.99
CA ASN A 241 18.96 -13.70 4.06
C ASN A 241 19.96 -13.89 2.91
N LYS A 242 21.08 -14.57 3.15
CA LYS A 242 22.12 -14.79 2.13
C LYS A 242 21.72 -15.84 1.09
N ASP A 243 20.88 -16.80 1.46
CA ASP A 243 20.48 -17.92 0.62
C ASP A 243 19.37 -17.53 -0.36
N ILE A 244 18.65 -16.44 -0.07
CA ILE A 244 17.52 -15.96 -0.87
C ILE A 244 17.92 -14.88 -1.88
N VAL A 245 19.21 -14.49 -1.94
CA VAL A 245 19.68 -13.40 -2.80
C VAL A 245 19.59 -13.82 -4.27
N VAL A 246 18.90 -13.00 -5.07
CA VAL A 246 18.72 -13.19 -6.52
C VAL A 246 19.37 -12.10 -7.37
N ASP A 247 19.72 -10.95 -6.78
CA ASP A 247 20.41 -9.85 -7.45
C ASP A 247 21.13 -8.95 -6.44
N THR A 248 22.08 -8.13 -6.90
CA THR A 248 22.86 -7.20 -6.07
C THR A 248 23.07 -5.88 -6.79
N TRP A 249 22.78 -4.78 -6.10
CA TRP A 249 22.88 -3.43 -6.63
C TRP A 249 23.87 -2.61 -5.83
N ASP A 250 24.90 -2.09 -6.51
CA ASP A 250 25.81 -1.11 -5.92
C ASP A 250 25.10 0.25 -5.81
N VAL A 251 25.29 0.93 -4.69
CA VAL A 251 24.70 2.25 -4.42
C VAL A 251 25.81 3.29 -4.36
N HIS A 252 25.78 4.24 -5.29
CA HIS A 252 26.73 5.35 -5.31
C HIS A 252 26.06 6.56 -4.68
N TYR A 253 26.64 7.09 -3.59
CA TYR A 253 26.10 8.28 -2.93
C TYR A 253 26.34 9.52 -3.78
N ILE A 254 25.34 10.41 -3.79
CA ILE A 254 25.45 11.72 -4.45
C ILE A 254 26.31 12.62 -3.56
N GLU A 255 27.26 13.34 -4.15
CA GLU A 255 28.19 14.22 -3.44
C GLU A 255 27.47 15.38 -2.73
N ASP A 256 26.52 16.02 -3.41
CA ASP A 256 25.71 17.12 -2.87
C ASP A 256 24.21 16.83 -3.04
N PRO A 257 23.60 16.07 -2.11
CA PRO A 257 22.18 15.79 -2.16
C PRO A 257 21.32 17.04 -1.89
N PHE A 258 21.84 18.06 -1.20
CA PHE A 258 21.08 19.28 -0.88
C PHE A 258 20.88 20.15 -2.12
N SER A 259 21.92 20.32 -2.94
CA SER A 259 21.80 21.00 -4.23
C SER A 259 20.77 20.30 -5.15
N LEU A 260 20.72 18.96 -5.15
CA LEU A 260 19.67 18.25 -5.89
C LEU A 260 18.27 18.64 -5.39
N PHE A 261 18.05 18.65 -4.06
CA PHE A 261 16.75 18.99 -3.48
C PHE A 261 16.34 20.44 -3.77
N GLU A 262 17.28 21.39 -3.69
CA GLU A 262 17.03 22.80 -4.02
C GLU A 262 16.60 22.96 -5.48
N ASN A 263 17.19 22.18 -6.39
CA ASN A 263 16.97 22.30 -7.83
C ASN A 263 15.90 21.35 -8.40
N LEU A 264 15.25 20.51 -7.58
CA LEU A 264 14.21 19.57 -8.04
C LEU A 264 13.08 20.24 -8.84
N HIS A 265 12.69 21.46 -8.45
CA HIS A 265 11.63 22.22 -9.11
C HIS A 265 12.00 22.66 -10.55
N LEU A 266 13.29 22.70 -10.88
CA LEU A 266 13.77 23.00 -12.23
C LEU A 266 13.58 21.80 -13.17
N LEU A 267 13.63 20.58 -12.64
CA LEU A 267 13.39 19.34 -13.40
C LEU A 267 11.93 19.16 -13.82
N THR A 268 10.99 19.89 -13.19
CA THR A 268 9.57 19.87 -13.55
C THR A 268 9.22 20.64 -14.82
N ALA A 269 10.17 21.39 -15.40
CA ALA A 269 9.93 22.23 -16.58
C ALA A 269 9.79 21.43 -17.90
N GLU A 270 10.23 20.17 -17.93
CA GLU A 270 10.11 19.28 -19.09
C GLU A 270 9.02 18.22 -18.90
N LYS A 271 7.84 18.60 -18.38
CA LYS A 271 6.66 17.89 -18.87
C LYS A 271 6.50 18.33 -20.31
N GLU A 272 6.92 17.48 -21.25
CA GLU A 272 6.27 17.45 -22.56
C GLU A 272 4.77 17.58 -22.27
N GLN A 273 4.21 18.73 -22.64
CA GLN A 273 2.78 18.79 -22.91
C GLN A 273 2.60 17.64 -23.90
N SER A 274 2.07 16.51 -23.42
CA SER A 274 1.50 15.55 -24.33
C SER A 274 0.41 16.35 -25.01
N ASP A 275 0.71 16.90 -26.19
CA ASP A 275 -0.30 17.46 -27.06
C ASP A 275 -1.29 16.34 -27.21
N ILE A 276 -2.46 16.49 -26.57
CA ILE A 276 -3.55 15.54 -26.72
C ILE A 276 -3.95 15.71 -28.19
N LEU A 277 -3.31 14.93 -29.07
CA LEU A 277 -3.49 14.99 -30.52
C LEU A 277 -4.94 14.70 -30.87
N GLU A 278 -5.58 13.83 -30.10
CA GLU A 278 -6.96 13.44 -30.29
C GLU A 278 -7.59 13.01 -28.95
N THR A 279 -8.81 13.49 -28.70
CA THR A 279 -9.67 12.96 -27.64
C THR A 279 -10.82 12.23 -28.31
N VAL A 280 -10.91 10.91 -28.14
CA VAL A 280 -12.02 10.12 -28.68
C VAL A 280 -13.09 9.96 -27.60
N SER A 281 -14.31 10.41 -27.88
CA SER A 281 -15.48 10.23 -27.02
C SER A 281 -16.48 9.30 -27.71
N TRP A 282 -16.89 8.24 -27.01
CA TRP A 282 -17.85 7.28 -27.52
C TRP A 282 -19.28 7.80 -27.33
N ILE A 283 -20.04 7.84 -28.43
CA ILE A 283 -21.45 8.23 -28.37
C ILE A 283 -22.25 7.09 -27.75
N ILE A 284 -22.93 7.36 -26.63
CA ILE A 284 -23.85 6.42 -26.00
C ILE A 284 -25.26 6.68 -26.56
N THR A 285 -25.73 5.80 -27.43
CA THR A 285 -27.06 5.87 -28.03
C THR A 285 -28.07 4.97 -27.31
N ASP A 286 -29.35 5.28 -27.48
CA ASP A 286 -30.44 4.36 -27.15
C ASP A 286 -30.50 3.18 -28.14
N LYS A 287 -31.49 2.29 -27.93
CA LYS A 287 -31.75 1.12 -28.79
C LYS A 287 -32.13 1.47 -30.25
N HIS A 288 -32.36 2.75 -30.55
CA HIS A 288 -32.73 3.28 -31.85
C HIS A 288 -31.61 4.11 -32.49
N GLY A 289 -30.43 4.19 -31.86
CA GLY A 289 -29.29 4.97 -32.36
C GLY A 289 -29.35 6.46 -32.06
N ASN A 290 -30.29 6.91 -31.21
CA ASN A 290 -30.42 8.33 -30.84
C ASN A 290 -29.67 8.63 -29.55
N VAL A 291 -29.05 9.80 -29.45
CA VAL A 291 -28.48 10.29 -28.20
C VAL A 291 -29.59 10.90 -27.36
N GLU A 292 -29.82 10.32 -26.19
CA GLU A 292 -30.79 10.86 -25.24
C GLU A 292 -30.39 12.28 -24.80
N GLU A 293 -31.35 13.21 -24.80
CA GLU A 293 -31.12 14.61 -24.43
C GLU A 293 -30.56 14.77 -23.00
N ASN A 294 -30.86 13.81 -22.12
CA ASN A 294 -30.41 13.76 -20.73
C ASN A 294 -29.59 12.49 -20.48
N SER A 295 -28.51 12.30 -21.24
CA SER A 295 -27.59 11.16 -21.14
C SER A 295 -26.33 11.46 -20.32
N GLY A 296 -25.45 10.47 -20.16
CA GLY A 296 -24.11 10.68 -19.61
C GLY A 296 -23.25 11.63 -20.44
N PHE A 297 -23.47 11.67 -21.76
CA PHE A 297 -22.83 12.61 -22.68
C PHE A 297 -23.40 14.03 -22.52
N ASN A 298 -24.72 14.13 -22.38
CA ASN A 298 -25.44 15.39 -22.15
C ASN A 298 -25.69 15.65 -20.66
N ALA A 299 -24.76 15.29 -19.78
CA ALA A 299 -24.98 15.37 -18.33
C ALA A 299 -25.22 16.81 -17.84
N PHE A 300 -24.76 17.82 -18.62
CA PHE A 300 -25.06 19.23 -18.39
C PHE A 300 -26.56 19.55 -18.53
N ASN A 301 -27.33 18.83 -19.34
CA ASN A 301 -28.79 18.96 -19.45
C ASN A 301 -29.55 18.33 -18.27
N GLY A 302 -28.86 17.49 -17.49
CA GLY A 302 -29.42 16.86 -16.31
C GLY A 302 -29.57 17.80 -15.11
N GLY A 303 -30.15 17.26 -14.03
CA GLY A 303 -30.16 17.92 -12.73
C GLY A 303 -28.80 17.85 -12.03
N SER A 304 -28.58 18.72 -11.05
CA SER A 304 -27.34 18.72 -10.26
C SER A 304 -27.08 17.37 -9.58
N LYS A 305 -25.83 16.89 -9.64
CA LYS A 305 -25.35 15.68 -8.94
C LYS A 305 -25.00 15.92 -7.46
N LEU A 306 -24.93 17.18 -7.02
CA LEU A 306 -24.61 17.54 -5.64
C LEU A 306 -25.78 17.24 -4.70
N ALA A 307 -25.57 16.97 -3.41
CA ALA A 307 -26.69 16.81 -2.48
C ALA A 307 -27.41 18.16 -2.23
N LYS A 308 -28.72 18.16 -2.00
CA LYS A 308 -29.49 19.42 -1.80
C LYS A 308 -28.92 20.31 -0.68
N LYS A 309 -28.40 19.70 0.38
CA LYS A 309 -27.74 20.40 1.51
C LYS A 309 -26.55 21.26 1.07
N ASP A 310 -25.86 20.86 -0.01
CA ASP A 310 -24.68 21.54 -0.52
C ASP A 310 -25.03 22.58 -1.60
N ARG A 311 -26.27 22.57 -2.10
CA ARG A 311 -26.75 23.49 -3.16
C ARG A 311 -27.16 24.84 -2.59
N LYS A 312 -27.91 24.86 -1.47
CA LYS A 312 -28.39 26.10 -0.83
C LYS A 312 -27.26 27.09 -0.47
N PRO A 313 -26.15 26.67 0.16
CA PRO A 313 -25.05 27.59 0.48
C PRO A 313 -24.40 28.19 -0.77
N ARG A 314 -24.47 27.53 -1.93
CA ARG A 314 -23.92 28.06 -3.17
C ARG A 314 -24.80 29.14 -3.79
N ILE A 315 -26.12 29.02 -3.67
CA ILE A 315 -27.06 30.05 -4.12
C ILE A 315 -26.85 31.32 -3.29
N LEU A 316 -26.76 31.18 -1.95
CA LEU A 316 -26.46 32.30 -1.05
C LEU A 316 -25.12 32.98 -1.40
N LYS A 317 -24.05 32.21 -1.64
CA LYS A 317 -22.77 32.79 -2.08
C LYS A 317 -22.87 33.57 -3.39
N ILE A 318 -23.73 33.16 -4.32
CA ILE A 318 -23.96 33.89 -5.57
C ILE A 318 -24.73 35.17 -5.27
N GLN A 319 -25.76 35.09 -4.43
CA GLN A 319 -26.52 36.25 -3.98
C GLN A 319 -25.61 37.30 -3.33
N ASP A 320 -24.84 36.92 -2.31
CA ASP A 320 -23.94 37.82 -1.57
C ASP A 320 -22.86 38.41 -2.50
N LYS A 321 -22.34 37.61 -3.44
CA LYS A 321 -21.27 38.05 -4.36
C LYS A 321 -21.74 39.13 -5.34
N PHE A 322 -23.01 39.10 -5.73
CA PHE A 322 -23.55 39.99 -6.75
C PHE A 322 -24.58 40.99 -6.21
N GLU A 323 -24.73 41.08 -4.88
CA GLU A 323 -25.65 41.99 -4.21
C GLU A 323 -25.39 43.46 -4.60
N ASP A 324 -24.12 43.86 -4.63
CA ASP A 324 -23.70 45.23 -4.99
C ASP A 324 -23.57 45.44 -6.51
N CYS A 325 -23.65 44.38 -7.32
CA CYS A 325 -23.37 44.42 -8.76
C CYS A 325 -24.64 44.37 -9.62
N LEU A 326 -25.76 43.92 -9.08
CA LEU A 326 -27.02 43.76 -9.80
C LEU A 326 -28.12 44.61 -9.17
N ALA A 327 -29.03 45.12 -10.00
CA ALA A 327 -30.27 45.70 -9.50
C ALA A 327 -31.06 44.66 -8.68
N PRO A 328 -31.80 45.07 -7.63
CA PRO A 328 -32.53 44.15 -6.76
C PRO A 328 -33.43 43.16 -7.51
N GLU A 329 -34.06 43.61 -8.59
CA GLU A 329 -34.94 42.79 -9.44
C GLU A 329 -34.15 41.74 -10.23
N GLY A 330 -32.97 42.10 -10.73
CA GLY A 330 -32.08 41.20 -11.46
C GLY A 330 -31.49 40.13 -10.53
N LEU A 331 -31.10 40.53 -9.33
CA LEU A 331 -30.62 39.59 -8.31
C LEU A 331 -31.72 38.61 -7.88
N ALA A 332 -32.94 39.10 -7.67
CA ALA A 332 -34.09 38.27 -7.34
C ALA A 332 -34.40 37.26 -8.45
N PHE A 333 -34.34 37.67 -9.72
CA PHE A 333 -34.52 36.78 -10.87
C PHE A 333 -33.47 35.65 -10.90
N VAL A 334 -32.19 35.99 -10.68
CA VAL A 334 -31.10 35.01 -10.65
C VAL A 334 -31.28 34.01 -9.51
N VAL A 335 -31.59 34.50 -8.31
CA VAL A 335 -31.78 33.63 -7.14
C VAL A 335 -32.97 32.68 -7.34
N LEU A 336 -34.13 33.20 -7.75
CA LEU A 336 -35.33 32.39 -8.00
C LEU A 336 -35.10 31.33 -9.08
N SER A 337 -34.43 31.69 -10.18
CA SER A 337 -34.11 30.76 -11.25
C SER A 337 -33.17 29.64 -10.78
N LEU A 338 -32.17 29.98 -9.97
CA LEU A 338 -31.25 29.00 -9.38
C LEU A 338 -31.97 28.08 -8.38
N GLU A 339 -32.91 28.59 -7.59
CA GLU A 339 -33.71 27.79 -6.67
C GLU A 339 -34.60 26.78 -7.41
N GLU A 340 -35.30 27.21 -8.46
CA GLU A 340 -36.11 26.34 -9.31
C GLU A 340 -35.24 25.25 -9.99
N ILE A 341 -34.08 25.60 -10.52
CA ILE A 341 -33.20 24.65 -11.22
C ILE A 341 -32.53 23.67 -10.23
N LEU A 342 -32.05 24.15 -9.08
CA LEU A 342 -31.18 23.38 -8.19
C LEU A 342 -31.90 22.74 -7.01
N LEU A 343 -33.03 23.26 -6.53
CA LEU A 343 -33.70 22.77 -5.32
C LEU A 343 -34.95 21.94 -5.61
N LYS A 344 -35.67 22.26 -6.69
CA LYS A 344 -36.85 21.50 -7.12
C LYS A 344 -36.46 20.14 -7.73
N LYS A 345 -37.39 19.18 -7.65
CA LYS A 345 -37.22 17.86 -8.24
C LYS A 345 -37.97 17.84 -9.56
N TRP A 346 -37.25 17.58 -10.66
CA TRP A 346 -37.81 17.50 -12.01
C TRP A 346 -37.77 16.04 -12.46
N THR A 347 -38.94 15.40 -12.51
CA THR A 347 -39.08 13.95 -12.69
C THR A 347 -39.58 13.57 -14.07
N SER A 348 -40.61 14.24 -14.59
CA SER A 348 -41.17 13.96 -15.91
C SER A 348 -40.37 14.60 -17.05
N LYS A 349 -40.67 14.23 -18.30
CA LYS A 349 -40.04 14.81 -19.49
C LYS A 349 -40.45 16.27 -19.67
N GLU A 350 -41.72 16.58 -19.42
CA GLU A 350 -42.33 17.91 -19.49
C GLU A 350 -41.77 18.83 -18.41
N GLU A 351 -41.65 18.32 -17.18
CA GLU A 351 -41.00 19.00 -16.06
C GLU A 351 -39.54 19.36 -16.40
N LYS A 352 -38.79 18.43 -17.00
CA LYS A 352 -37.41 18.69 -17.44
C LYS A 352 -37.35 19.72 -18.56
N ALA A 353 -38.31 19.76 -19.47
CA ALA A 353 -38.39 20.78 -20.51
C ALA A 353 -38.63 22.19 -19.91
N GLN A 354 -39.49 22.30 -18.90
CA GLN A 354 -39.70 23.56 -18.18
C GLN A 354 -38.44 24.04 -17.46
N MET A 355 -37.72 23.13 -16.79
CA MET A 355 -36.44 23.44 -16.16
C MET A 355 -35.40 23.95 -17.16
N LYS A 356 -35.36 23.36 -18.37
CA LYS A 356 -34.49 23.83 -19.45
C LYS A 356 -34.85 25.25 -19.90
N ALA A 357 -36.13 25.56 -20.07
CA ALA A 357 -36.57 26.91 -20.41
C ALA A 357 -36.14 27.95 -19.35
N ILE A 358 -36.35 27.67 -18.06
CA ILE A 358 -35.89 28.55 -16.95
C ILE A 358 -34.36 28.74 -17.00
N ARG A 359 -33.63 27.69 -17.35
CA ARG A 359 -32.16 27.75 -17.49
C ARG A 359 -31.74 28.59 -18.69
N GLU A 360 -32.40 28.45 -19.82
CA GLU A 360 -32.14 29.26 -21.02
C GLU A 360 -32.43 30.74 -20.77
N ASP A 361 -33.52 31.05 -20.07
CA ASP A 361 -33.86 32.41 -19.65
C ASP A 361 -32.79 32.98 -18.71
N LEU A 362 -32.32 32.19 -17.74
CA LEU A 362 -31.23 32.58 -16.84
C LEU A 362 -29.90 32.82 -17.59
N ILE A 363 -29.53 31.94 -18.52
CA ILE A 363 -28.32 32.08 -19.34
C ILE A 363 -28.40 33.34 -20.19
N THR A 364 -29.56 33.58 -20.82
CA THR A 364 -29.81 34.76 -21.65
C THR A 364 -29.71 36.03 -20.82
N PHE A 365 -30.31 36.05 -19.63
CA PHE A 365 -30.20 37.17 -18.69
C PHE A 365 -28.74 37.44 -18.32
N VAL A 366 -27.97 36.41 -17.97
CA VAL A 366 -26.55 36.56 -17.61
C VAL A 366 -25.74 37.12 -18.78
N HIS A 367 -25.94 36.62 -20.01
CA HIS A 367 -25.25 37.13 -21.20
C HIS A 367 -25.61 38.56 -21.58
N ASN A 368 -26.79 39.04 -21.21
CA ASN A 368 -27.22 40.41 -21.49
C ASN A 368 -26.81 41.39 -20.39
N THR A 369 -26.44 40.91 -19.20
CA THR A 369 -26.17 41.72 -18.01
C THR A 369 -24.68 41.82 -17.67
N GLY A 370 -23.86 40.89 -18.17
CA GLY A 370 -22.40 40.92 -18.10
C GLY A 370 -21.78 40.83 -19.49
#